data_AF-H2XJM9-F1
#
_entry.id   AF-H2XJM9-F1
#
_cell.length_a   1.000
_cell.length_b   1.000
_cell.length_c   1.000
_cell.angle_alpha   90.00
_cell.angle_beta   90.00
_cell.angle_gamma   90.00
#
_symmetry.space_group_name_H-M   'P 1'
#
loop_
_entity.id
_entity.type
_entity.pdbx_description
1 polymer ?
#
loop_
_entity_poly.entity_id
_entity_poly.type
_entity_poly.pdbx_seq_one_letter_code
_entity_poly.pdbx_strand_id
1 'polypeptide(L)'
;MPMRDVAFSKREHEFVVEALTKKIRIDGRGMLEYRGITIHFSLDHGCCVVNMGGTKVMAQVAAELCRPRESRQSEGSLGVQVTVELNFNKCWNDRL
;
A
#
# COMPACT_ATOMS: atom_id res chain seq x y z
N MET A 1 -6.09 -7.83 -14.90
CA MET A 1 -7.17 -8.80 -14.60
C MET A 1 -8.13 -8.11 -13.65
N PRO A 2 -9.45 -8.08 -13.93
CA PRO A 2 -10.39 -7.51 -12.98
C PRO A 2 -10.30 -8.28 -11.65
N MET A 3 -10.35 -7.54 -10.54
CA MET A 3 -10.42 -8.10 -9.20
C MET A 3 -11.64 -9.02 -9.17
N ARG A 4 -11.44 -10.33 -8.93
CA ARG A 4 -12.58 -11.22 -8.71
C ARG A 4 -13.22 -10.76 -7.41
N ASP A 5 -14.50 -10.42 -7.45
CA ASP A 5 -15.25 -10.18 -6.23
C ASP A 5 -15.15 -11.42 -5.36
N VAL A 6 -14.53 -11.28 -4.20
CA VAL A 6 -14.54 -12.33 -3.19
C VAL A 6 -15.97 -12.37 -2.66
N ALA A 7 -16.68 -13.46 -2.97
CA ALA A 7 -18.03 -13.63 -2.49
C ALA A 7 -18.01 -13.80 -0.97
N PHE A 8 -18.58 -12.84 -0.26
CA PHE A 8 -18.79 -12.93 1.19
C PHE A 8 -20.14 -13.59 1.48
N SER A 9 -20.21 -14.40 2.53
CA SER A 9 -21.45 -14.96 3.03
C SER A 9 -22.28 -13.88 3.72
N LYS A 10 -23.62 -13.94 3.60
CA LYS A 10 -24.54 -13.02 4.30
C LYS A 10 -24.28 -12.99 5.81
N ARG A 11 -23.94 -14.14 6.40
CA ARG A 11 -23.62 -14.27 7.83
C ARG A 11 -22.35 -13.49 8.22
N GLU A 12 -21.33 -13.48 7.37
CA GLU A 12 -20.09 -12.74 7.62
C GLU A 12 -20.37 -11.24 7.62
N HIS A 13 -21.16 -10.78 6.66
CA HIS A 13 -21.59 -9.39 6.59
C HIS A 13 -22.39 -8.98 7.84
N GLU A 14 -23.44 -9.72 8.19
CA GLU A 14 -24.28 -9.46 9.37
C GLU A 14 -23.46 -9.46 10.67
N PHE A 15 -22.53 -10.41 10.82
CA PHE A 15 -21.65 -10.51 11.98
C PHE A 15 -20.74 -9.28 12.13
N VAL A 16 -20.10 -8.83 11.05
CA VAL A 16 -19.22 -7.65 11.10
C VAL A 16 -20.02 -6.40 11.45
N VAL A 17 -21.21 -6.23 10.87
CA VAL A 17 -22.09 -5.09 11.17
C VAL A 17 -22.51 -5.09 12.64
N GLU A 18 -22.91 -6.23 13.21
CA GLU A 18 -23.28 -6.33 14.62
C GLU A 18 -22.09 -6.08 15.57
N ALA A 19 -20.89 -6.54 15.22
CA ALA A 19 -19.69 -6.23 16.01
C ALA A 19 -19.40 -4.72 16.04
N LEU A 20 -19.56 -4.04 14.91
CA LEU A 20 -19.33 -2.60 14.80
C LEU A 20 -20.33 -1.78 15.62
N THR A 21 -21.61 -2.17 15.69
CA THR A 21 -22.60 -1.48 16.56
C THR A 21 -22.24 -1.59 18.04
N LYS A 22 -21.60 -2.69 18.44
CA LYS A 22 -21.06 -2.92 19.79
C LYS A 22 -19.68 -2.28 20.03
N LYS A 23 -19.16 -1.52 19.06
CA LYS A 23 -17.82 -0.92 19.08
C LYS A 23 -16.68 -1.93 19.20
N ILE A 24 -16.85 -3.13 18.64
CA ILE A 24 -15.84 -4.19 18.62
C ILE A 24 -15.34 -4.37 17.18
N ARG A 25 -14.02 -4.47 17.03
CA ARG A 25 -13.36 -4.79 15.77
C ARG A 25 -12.89 -6.23 15.78
N ILE A 26 -12.90 -6.87 14.62
CA ILE A 26 -12.48 -8.28 14.44
C ILE A 26 -11.01 -8.55 14.80
N ASP A 27 -10.17 -7.52 14.77
CA ASP A 27 -8.74 -7.60 15.06
C ASP A 27 -8.39 -7.13 16.49
N GLY A 28 -9.40 -6.92 17.35
CA GLY A 28 -9.22 -6.58 18.76
C GLY A 28 -8.73 -5.16 19.04
N ARG A 29 -8.51 -4.34 18.01
CA ARG A 29 -8.05 -2.95 18.14
C ARG A 29 -9.16 -2.01 18.59
N GLY A 30 -8.77 -0.87 19.16
CA GLY A 30 -9.66 0.25 19.43
C GLY A 30 -10.21 0.89 18.15
N MET A 31 -11.35 1.58 18.26
CA MET A 31 -12.00 2.20 17.08
C MET A 31 -11.14 3.25 16.36
N LEU A 32 -10.29 3.95 17.10
CA LEU A 32 -9.37 4.96 16.59
C LEU A 32 -7.91 4.48 16.54
N GLU A 33 -7.67 3.20 16.79
CA GLU A 33 -6.32 2.64 16.85
C GLU A 33 -5.85 2.18 15.46
N TYR A 34 -4.73 2.72 15.01
CA TYR A 34 -4.08 2.31 13.76
C TYR A 34 -3.46 0.91 13.88
N ARG A 35 -3.16 0.27 12.73
CA ARG A 35 -2.34 -0.94 12.73
C ARG A 35 -0.91 -0.53 13.04
N GLY A 36 -0.15 -1.41 13.70
CA GLY A 36 1.28 -1.23 13.86
C GLY A 36 1.94 -1.01 12.49
N ILE A 37 2.76 0.05 12.40
CA ILE A 37 3.51 0.41 11.21
C ILE A 37 4.96 -0.02 11.43
N THR A 38 5.51 -0.78 10.49
CA THR A 38 6.93 -1.13 10.46
C THR A 38 7.53 -0.63 9.15
N ILE A 39 8.68 0.02 9.23
CA ILE A 39 9.37 0.60 8.08
C ILE A 39 10.72 -0.10 7.96
N HIS A 40 10.96 -0.70 6.80
CA HIS A 40 12.21 -1.36 6.45
C HIS A 40 12.88 -0.57 5.34
N PHE A 41 14.12 -0.15 5.59
CA PHE A 41 14.96 0.48 4.59
C PHE A 41 15.85 -0.58 3.93
N SER A 42 16.02 -0.46 2.61
CA SER A 42 16.93 -1.34 1.87
C SER A 42 18.37 -0.82 1.93
N LEU A 43 19.32 -1.60 1.41
CA LEU A 43 20.71 -1.17 1.23
C LEU A 43 20.82 0.00 0.24
N ASP A 44 19.95 0.03 -0.77
CA ASP A 44 19.93 1.08 -1.77
C ASP A 44 19.13 2.30 -1.29
N HIS A 45 19.68 3.49 -1.53
CA HIS A 45 19.00 4.74 -1.27
C HIS A 45 17.75 4.88 -2.16
N GLY A 46 16.66 5.38 -1.57
CA GLY A 46 15.42 5.62 -2.31
C GLY A 46 14.45 4.44 -2.34
N CYS A 47 14.77 3.30 -1.71
CA CYS A 47 13.85 2.17 -1.55
C CYS A 47 13.42 1.98 -0.09
N CYS A 48 12.11 1.84 0.13
CA CYS A 48 11.57 1.44 1.42
C CYS A 48 10.38 0.50 1.29
N VAL A 49 10.22 -0.37 2.29
CA VAL A 49 9.05 -1.24 2.44
C VAL A 49 8.37 -0.91 3.76
N VAL A 50 7.07 -0.64 3.68
CA VAL A 50 6.24 -0.33 4.85
C VAL A 50 5.20 -1.43 5.00
N ASN A 51 5.14 -2.02 6.19
CA ASN A 51 4.05 -2.92 6.56
C ASN A 51 3.09 -2.22 7.52
N MET A 52 1.80 -2.34 7.24
CA MET A 52 0.70 -1.91 8.09
C MET A 52 -0.19 -3.13 8.37
N GLY A 53 0.15 -3.88 9.42
CA GLY A 53 -0.38 -5.23 9.65
C GLY A 53 -0.16 -6.14 8.42
N GLY A 54 -1.24 -6.70 7.87
CA GLY A 54 -1.17 -7.56 6.67
C GLY A 54 -1.01 -6.81 5.33
N THR A 55 -1.04 -5.47 5.33
CA THR A 55 -0.84 -4.67 4.11
C THR A 55 0.64 -4.32 3.97
N LYS A 56 1.24 -4.63 2.81
CA LYS A 56 2.64 -4.31 2.50
C LYS A 56 2.71 -3.40 1.28
N VAL A 57 3.52 -2.35 1.36
CA VAL A 57 3.74 -1.37 0.30
C VAL A 57 5.25 -1.19 0.11
N MET A 58 5.68 -1.08 -1.15
CA MET A 58 7.05 -0.71 -1.50
C MET A 58 7.03 0.63 -2.23
N ALA A 59 7.97 1.51 -1.89
CA ALA A 59 8.21 2.74 -2.62
C ALA A 59 9.66 2.77 -3.10
N GLN A 60 9.84 3.11 -4.37
CA GLN A 60 11.13 3.35 -4.99
C GLN A 60 11.14 4.77 -5.56
N VAL A 61 12.19 5.52 -5.29
CA VAL A 61 12.46 6.82 -5.87
C VAL A 61 13.62 6.70 -6.85
N ALA A 62 13.48 7.32 -8.00
CA ALA A 62 14.53 7.49 -9.00
C ALA A 62 14.48 8.92 -9.52
N ALA A 63 15.64 9.43 -9.93
CA ALA A 63 15.77 10.77 -10.51
C ALA A 63 16.70 10.71 -11.72
N GLU A 64 16.36 11.46 -12.75
CA GLU A 64 17.14 11.60 -13.97
C GLU A 64 17.26 13.08 -14.35
N LEU A 65 18.38 13.44 -14.99
CA LEU A 65 18.57 14.78 -15.53
C LEU A 65 17.94 14.86 -16.93
N CYS A 66 16.84 15.60 -17.04
CA CYS A 66 16.08 15.76 -18.27
C CYS A 66 15.91 17.24 -18.64
N ARG A 67 15.62 17.52 -19.92
CA ARG A 67 15.27 18.87 -20.36
C ARG A 67 13.94 19.30 -19.72
N PRO A 68 13.84 20.51 -19.15
CA PRO A 68 12.58 21.05 -18.65
C PRO A 68 11.52 21.12 -19.75
N ARG A 69 10.25 21.09 -19.35
CA ARG A 69 9.13 21.27 -20.29
C ARG A 69 9.13 22.69 -20.84
N GLU A 70 8.82 22.86 -22.12
CA GLU A 70 8.82 24.17 -22.78
C GLU A 70 7.90 25.19 -22.09
N SER A 71 6.79 24.72 -21.52
CA SER A 71 5.83 25.55 -20.77
C SER A 71 6.29 25.95 -19.36
N ARG A 72 7.27 25.25 -18.76
CA ARG A 72 7.77 25.48 -17.40
C ARG A 72 9.27 25.20 -17.32
N GLN A 73 10.08 26.12 -17.83
CA GLN A 73 11.53 25.94 -17.98
C GLN A 73 12.33 26.07 -16.66
N SER A 74 11.76 26.74 -15.65
CA SER A 74 12.42 26.98 -14.36
C SER A 74 12.13 25.93 -13.28
N GLU A 75 11.45 24.83 -13.63
CA GLU A 75 11.00 23.83 -12.67
C GLU A 75 11.28 22.39 -13.12
N GLY A 76 11.46 21.48 -12.15
CA GLY A 76 11.57 20.04 -12.38
C GLY A 76 10.21 19.36 -12.56
N SER A 77 10.22 18.10 -12.98
CA SER A 77 9.01 17.27 -13.09
C SER A 77 9.01 16.17 -12.04
N LEU A 78 7.86 15.94 -11.40
CA LEU A 78 7.62 14.82 -10.49
C LEU A 78 6.50 13.95 -11.04
N GLY A 79 6.76 12.65 -11.17
CA GLY A 79 5.77 11.64 -11.52
C GLY A 79 5.59 10.67 -10.36
N VAL A 80 4.34 10.34 -10.04
CA VAL A 80 4.02 9.29 -9.06
C VAL A 80 3.22 8.21 -9.77
N GLN A 81 3.74 6.98 -9.74
CA GLN A 81 3.05 5.81 -10.27
C GLN A 81 2.68 4.89 -9.11
N VAL A 82 1.42 4.50 -9.05
CA VAL A 82 0.92 3.52 -8.09
C VAL A 82 0.49 2.28 -8.86
N THR A 83 1.03 1.12 -8.47
CA THR A 83 0.69 -0.16 -9.08
C THR A 83 0.27 -1.13 -7.98
N VAL A 84 -0.83 -1.83 -8.20
CA VAL A 84 -1.37 -2.83 -7.28
C VAL A 84 -1.00 -4.20 -7.79
N GLU A 85 -0.28 -4.97 -6.99
CA GLU A 85 0.11 -6.34 -7.31
C GLU A 85 -0.48 -7.33 -6.31
N LEU A 86 -1.04 -8.42 -6.84
CA LEU A 86 -1.64 -9.49 -6.02
C LEU A 86 -0.60 -10.40 -5.35
N ASN A 87 0.67 -10.33 -5.77
CA ASN A 87 1.75 -11.20 -5.29
C ASN A 87 3.04 -10.42 -5.02
N PHE A 88 3.09 -9.74 -3.88
CA PHE A 88 4.25 -8.94 -3.48
C PHE A 88 5.56 -9.77 -3.44
N ASN A 89 5.52 -11.01 -2.96
CA ASN A 89 6.71 -11.86 -2.81
C ASN A 89 7.36 -12.23 -4.15
N LYS A 90 6.58 -12.27 -5.25
CA LYS A 90 7.11 -12.59 -6.57
C LYS A 90 7.95 -11.43 -7.12
N CYS A 91 7.46 -10.21 -6.96
CA CYS A 91 8.14 -8.98 -7.39
C CYS A 91 9.38 -8.62 -6.54
N TRP A 92 9.55 -9.25 -5.39
CA TRP A 92 10.72 -9.10 -4.52
C TRP A 92 11.83 -10.10 -4.88
N ASN A 93 11.49 -11.37 -5.13
CA ASN A 93 12.48 -12.39 -5.49
C ASN A 93 13.00 -12.23 -6.93
N ASP A 94 12.21 -11.69 -7.86
CA ASP A 94 12.60 -11.55 -9.26
C ASP A 94 13.49 -10.32 -9.54
N ARG A 95 13.85 -9.54 -8.51
CA ARG A 95 14.71 -8.33 -8.60
C ARG A 95 16.00 -8.40 -7.79
N LEU A 96 16.41 -9.62 -7.38
CA LEU A 96 17.72 -9.93 -6.80
C LEU A 96 18.47 -10.91 -7.73
#